data_AF-A0A958VQD3-F1
#
_entry.id   AF-A0A958VQD3-F1
#
_cell.length_a   1.000
_cell.length_b   1.000
_cell.length_c   1.000
_cell.angle_alpha   90.00
_cell.angle_beta   90.00
_cell.angle_gamma   90.00
#
_symmetry.space_group_name_H-M   'P 1'
#
loop_
_entity.id
_entity.type
_entity.pdbx_description
1 polymer ?
#
loop_
_entity_poly.entity_id
_entity_poly.type
_entity_poly.pdbx_seq_one_letter_code
_entity_poly.pdbx_strand_id
1 'polypeptide(L)'
;MTFIKYKVEYKGITYPCCCQTSKDIVQAVLKFNPTEWEVKELCNRKNCIERNEPMNYNELVGYIERKRRFVNHLKKDIANYYLNTIKERLLQRAKQYTELDFDDKYINDKLRTTHIEHESKTTAKEAALAYILDLYVRSERIPINEIEGGYNKKILTEIGKIKGFSSDTFYRAVKDIDTNFDINVLSDLNNISFRWEKVVMELSEYPNKLKEYLIHKQLIQR
;
A
#
# COMPACT_ATOMS: atom_id res chain seq x y z
N MET A 1 -24.00 -15.07 2.88
CA MET A 1 -23.49 -16.43 3.14
C MET A 1 -22.07 -16.52 2.58
N THR A 2 -21.06 -16.80 3.41
CA THR A 2 -19.67 -16.88 2.91
C THR A 2 -19.36 -18.30 2.46
N PHE A 3 -19.11 -18.50 1.16
CA PHE A 3 -18.78 -19.81 0.61
C PHE A 3 -17.31 -20.18 0.93
N ILE A 4 -17.10 -20.95 2.01
CA ILE A 4 -15.78 -21.53 2.32
C ILE A 4 -15.58 -22.74 1.40
N LYS A 5 -14.48 -22.77 0.63
CA LYS A 5 -14.21 -23.86 -0.33
C LYS A 5 -13.16 -24.85 0.16
N TYR A 6 -12.17 -24.38 0.91
CA TYR A 6 -11.14 -25.23 1.51
C TYR A 6 -10.53 -24.56 2.74
N LYS A 7 -9.77 -25.32 3.52
CA LYS A 7 -9.04 -24.85 4.70
C LYS A 7 -7.54 -25.01 4.46
N VAL A 8 -6.77 -24.08 5.01
CA VAL A 8 -5.31 -24.09 4.98
C VAL A 8 -4.81 -24.07 6.42
N GLU A 9 -3.96 -25.03 6.78
CA GLU A 9 -3.29 -25.02 8.07
C GLU A 9 -1.93 -24.33 7.94
N TYR A 10 -1.67 -23.38 8.82
CA TYR A 10 -0.40 -22.68 8.90
C TYR A 10 -0.07 -22.36 10.35
N LYS A 11 1.11 -22.80 10.81
CA LYS A 11 1.58 -22.63 12.21
C LYS A 11 0.54 -23.07 13.26
N GLY A 12 -0.18 -24.17 12.98
CA GLY A 12 -1.21 -24.70 13.88
C GLY A 12 -2.54 -23.93 13.88
N ILE A 13 -2.68 -22.90 13.04
CA ILE A 13 -3.92 -22.12 12.87
C ILE A 13 -4.56 -22.51 11.54
N THR A 14 -5.87 -22.76 11.56
CA THR A 14 -6.65 -23.08 10.36
C THR A 14 -7.29 -21.82 9.76
N TYR A 15 -6.93 -21.51 8.52
CA TYR A 15 -7.46 -20.38 7.75
C TYR A 15 -8.51 -20.88 6.75
N PRO A 16 -9.76 -20.37 6.79
CA PRO A 16 -10.78 -20.69 5.80
C PRO A 16 -10.59 -19.88 4.51
N CYS A 17 -10.49 -20.55 3.37
CA CYS A 17 -10.18 -19.94 2.08
C CYS A 17 -11.29 -20.24 1.05
N CYS A 18 -11.56 -19.29 0.15
CA CYS A 18 -12.84 -19.27 -0.60
C CYS A 18 -12.72 -19.49 -2.13
N CYS A 19 -11.54 -19.85 -2.68
CA CYS A 19 -11.40 -20.15 -4.12
C CYS A 19 -10.35 -21.23 -4.49
N GLN A 20 -10.75 -22.24 -5.27
CA GLN A 20 -9.90 -23.40 -5.65
C GLN A 20 -8.60 -22.95 -6.36
N THR A 21 -8.70 -21.93 -7.20
CA THR A 21 -7.56 -21.30 -7.90
C THR A 21 -6.55 -20.70 -6.91
N SER A 22 -7.00 -20.21 -5.76
CA SER A 22 -6.08 -19.74 -4.71
C SER A 22 -5.49 -20.88 -3.89
N LYS A 23 -5.99 -22.12 -3.97
CA LYS A 23 -5.46 -23.23 -3.16
C LYS A 23 -4.01 -23.54 -3.53
N ASP A 24 -3.74 -23.75 -4.82
CA ASP A 24 -2.39 -24.07 -5.29
C ASP A 24 -1.43 -22.90 -5.05
N ILE A 25 -1.91 -21.67 -5.28
CA ILE A 25 -1.14 -20.45 -5.04
C ILE A 25 -0.82 -20.31 -3.56
N VAL A 26 -1.82 -20.45 -2.67
CA VAL A 26 -1.62 -20.35 -1.22
C VAL A 26 -0.64 -21.43 -0.76
N GLN A 27 -0.82 -22.69 -1.18
CA GLN A 27 0.07 -23.79 -0.80
C GLN A 27 1.51 -23.57 -1.27
N ALA A 28 1.71 -23.04 -2.47
CA ALA A 28 3.03 -22.70 -2.97
C ALA A 28 3.63 -21.48 -2.23
N VAL A 29 2.82 -20.46 -1.92
CA VAL A 29 3.25 -19.29 -1.16
C VAL A 29 3.63 -19.63 0.28
N LEU A 30 2.98 -20.63 0.91
CA LEU A 30 3.34 -21.10 2.25
C LEU A 30 4.80 -21.58 2.34
N LYS A 31 5.40 -22.03 1.23
CA LYS A 31 6.81 -22.44 1.17
C LYS A 31 7.78 -21.28 1.39
N PHE A 32 7.32 -20.04 1.26
CA PHE A 32 8.10 -18.81 1.48
C PHE A 32 8.00 -18.28 2.92
N ASN A 33 7.48 -19.08 3.86
CA ASN A 33 7.32 -18.72 5.28
C ASN A 33 6.65 -17.33 5.48
N PRO A 34 5.42 -17.14 4.97
CA PRO A 34 4.67 -15.89 5.11
C PRO A 34 4.33 -15.57 6.57
N THR A 35 4.01 -14.32 6.87
CA THR A 35 3.39 -13.95 8.14
C THR A 35 1.95 -14.46 8.21
N GLU A 36 1.41 -14.62 9.42
CA GLU A 36 0.01 -15.01 9.61
C GLU A 36 -0.97 -14.02 8.99
N TRP A 37 -0.61 -12.73 8.96
CA TRP A 37 -1.37 -11.68 8.29
C TRP A 37 -1.41 -11.91 6.77
N GLU A 38 -0.26 -12.21 6.15
CA GLU A 38 -0.18 -12.52 4.70
C GLU A 38 -1.02 -13.76 4.36
N VAL A 39 -1.00 -14.80 5.20
CA VAL A 39 -1.83 -16.02 5.01
C VAL A 39 -3.33 -15.70 5.15
N LYS A 40 -3.69 -14.89 6.15
CA LYS A 40 -5.07 -14.45 6.34
C LYS A 40 -5.58 -13.66 5.14
N GLU A 41 -4.77 -12.75 4.59
CA GLU A 41 -5.12 -11.96 3.41
C GLU A 41 -5.18 -12.77 2.12
N LEU A 42 -4.25 -13.72 1.93
CA LEU A 42 -4.33 -14.69 0.82
C LEU A 42 -5.63 -15.50 0.84
N CYS A 43 -6.16 -15.78 2.03
CA CYS A 43 -7.42 -16.50 2.24
C CYS A 43 -8.65 -15.59 2.39
N ASN A 44 -8.52 -14.26 2.40
CA ASN A 44 -9.58 -13.35 2.81
C ASN A 44 -10.72 -13.21 1.77
N ARG A 45 -11.93 -13.00 2.32
CA ARG A 45 -13.26 -13.26 1.74
C ARG A 45 -13.71 -12.35 0.59
N LYS A 46 -13.02 -11.24 0.29
CA LYS A 46 -13.54 -10.21 -0.65
C LYS A 46 -13.09 -10.35 -2.10
N ASN A 47 -11.99 -11.07 -2.36
CA ASN A 47 -11.39 -11.15 -3.70
C ASN A 47 -11.55 -12.52 -4.38
N CYS A 48 -12.44 -13.35 -3.84
CA CYS A 48 -12.75 -14.67 -4.39
C CYS A 48 -13.77 -14.52 -5.52
N ILE A 49 -13.32 -13.96 -6.64
CA ILE A 49 -14.06 -14.03 -7.89
C ILE A 49 -13.72 -15.40 -8.49
N GLU A 50 -14.41 -16.45 -8.06
CA GLU A 50 -14.55 -17.64 -8.91
C GLU A 50 -15.57 -17.30 -10.00
N ARG A 51 -15.11 -16.52 -10.98
CA ARG A 51 -15.80 -16.44 -12.25
C ARG A 51 -15.22 -17.53 -13.13
N ASN A 52 -16.05 -18.55 -13.34
CA ASN A 52 -15.97 -19.44 -14.49
C ASN A 52 -16.37 -18.67 -15.77
N GLU A 53 -17.13 -17.59 -15.58
CA GLU A 53 -17.40 -16.46 -16.48
C GLU A 53 -16.11 -15.80 -17.01
N PRO A 54 -15.80 -15.76 -18.31
CA PRO A 54 -14.66 -14.99 -18.78
C PRO A 54 -14.88 -13.50 -18.59
N MET A 55 -13.80 -12.79 -18.22
CA MET A 55 -13.85 -11.37 -17.90
C MET A 55 -13.73 -10.56 -19.17
N ASN A 56 -14.59 -9.56 -19.36
CA ASN A 56 -14.36 -8.55 -20.37
C ASN A 56 -13.14 -7.68 -20.00
N TYR A 57 -12.65 -6.88 -20.96
CA TYR A 57 -11.44 -6.06 -20.78
C TYR A 57 -11.48 -5.17 -19.53
N ASN A 58 -12.59 -4.47 -19.27
CA ASN A 58 -12.71 -3.57 -18.10
C ASN A 58 -12.72 -4.35 -16.78
N GLU A 59 -13.35 -5.52 -16.76
CA GLU A 59 -13.36 -6.41 -15.60
C GLU A 59 -11.98 -7.01 -15.31
N LEU A 60 -11.24 -7.35 -16.36
CA LEU A 60 -9.86 -7.84 -16.30
C LEU A 60 -8.92 -6.76 -15.72
N VAL A 61 -9.02 -5.52 -16.23
CA VAL A 61 -8.25 -4.38 -15.72
C VAL A 61 -8.55 -4.15 -14.23
N GLY A 62 -9.82 -4.10 -13.85
CA GLY A 62 -10.21 -3.94 -12.45
C GLY A 62 -9.76 -5.11 -11.56
N TYR A 63 -9.73 -6.33 -12.10
CA TYR A 63 -9.22 -7.52 -11.39
C TYR A 63 -7.71 -7.39 -11.13
N ILE A 64 -6.92 -7.03 -12.14
CA ILE A 64 -5.48 -6.83 -12.03
C ILE A 64 -5.17 -5.72 -11.02
N GLU A 65 -5.90 -4.60 -11.04
CA GLU A 65 -5.70 -3.49 -10.11
C GLU A 65 -5.99 -3.87 -8.65
N ARG A 66 -7.02 -4.70 -8.39
CA ARG A 66 -7.29 -5.21 -7.04
C ARG A 66 -6.19 -6.13 -6.54
N LYS A 67 -5.66 -7.01 -7.41
CA LYS A 67 -4.55 -7.90 -7.08
C LYS A 67 -3.24 -7.14 -6.87
N ARG A 68 -3.01 -6.08 -7.64
CA ARG A 68 -1.86 -5.17 -7.48
C ARG A 68 -1.83 -4.53 -6.09
N ARG A 69 -2.96 -4.02 -5.59
CA ARG A 69 -3.02 -3.43 -4.22
C ARG A 69 -2.66 -4.44 -3.14
N PHE A 70 -3.07 -5.69 -3.30
CA PHE A 70 -2.75 -6.78 -2.38
C PHE A 70 -1.24 -7.09 -2.37
N VAL A 71 -0.61 -7.15 -3.55
CA VAL A 71 0.80 -7.52 -3.69
C VAL A 71 1.76 -6.52 -3.03
N ASN A 72 1.38 -5.24 -2.95
CA ASN A 72 2.18 -4.20 -2.28
C ASN A 72 2.44 -4.48 -0.79
N HIS A 73 1.66 -5.37 -0.16
CA HIS A 73 1.81 -5.72 1.25
C HIS A 73 2.48 -7.08 1.48
N LEU A 74 2.90 -7.76 0.42
CA LEU A 74 3.59 -9.05 0.51
C LEU A 74 5.10 -8.86 0.42
N LYS A 75 5.86 -9.79 1.03
CA LYS A 75 7.30 -9.90 0.77
C LYS A 75 7.56 -10.07 -0.73
N LYS A 76 8.69 -9.53 -1.21
CA LYS A 76 9.06 -9.47 -2.64
C LYS A 76 8.96 -10.81 -3.37
N ASP A 77 9.43 -11.89 -2.77
CA ASP A 77 9.44 -13.21 -3.43
C ASP A 77 8.02 -13.82 -3.51
N ILE A 78 7.20 -13.58 -2.48
CA ILE A 78 5.79 -13.96 -2.43
C ILE A 78 5.00 -13.17 -3.48
N ALA A 79 5.24 -11.86 -3.53
CA ALA A 79 4.66 -10.94 -4.51
C ALA A 79 4.93 -11.38 -5.95
N ASN A 80 6.20 -11.67 -6.26
CA ASN A 80 6.63 -12.09 -7.60
C ASN A 80 5.99 -13.42 -8.02
N TYR A 81 6.02 -14.42 -7.14
CA TYR A 81 5.40 -15.72 -7.42
C TYR A 81 3.89 -15.60 -7.65
N TYR A 82 3.22 -14.84 -6.79
CA TYR A 82 1.78 -14.60 -6.87
C TYR A 82 1.37 -13.91 -8.18
N LEU A 83 2.09 -12.86 -8.58
CA LEU A 83 1.82 -12.11 -9.81
C LEU A 83 2.06 -12.96 -11.07
N ASN A 84 3.16 -13.71 -11.14
CA ASN A 84 3.46 -14.56 -12.28
C ASN A 84 2.40 -15.65 -12.46
N THR A 85 1.96 -16.27 -11.37
CA THR A 85 0.93 -17.31 -11.41
C THR A 85 -0.44 -16.76 -11.84
N ILE A 86 -0.77 -15.52 -11.44
CA ILE A 86 -1.98 -14.84 -11.91
C ILE A 86 -1.87 -14.50 -13.40
N LYS A 87 -0.74 -13.96 -13.84
CA LYS A 87 -0.48 -13.62 -15.25
C LYS A 87 -0.69 -14.82 -16.16
N GLU A 88 -0.06 -15.95 -15.86
CA GLU A 88 -0.14 -17.16 -16.68
C GLU A 88 -1.58 -17.65 -16.81
N ARG A 89 -2.36 -17.58 -15.72
CA ARG A 89 -3.78 -17.97 -15.72
C ARG A 89 -4.66 -16.99 -16.48
N LEU A 90 -4.38 -15.69 -16.41
CA LEU A 90 -5.09 -14.68 -17.19
C LEU A 90 -4.80 -14.86 -18.69
N LEU A 91 -3.55 -15.15 -19.05
CA LEU A 91 -3.16 -15.46 -20.42
C LEU A 91 -3.84 -16.73 -20.94
N GLN A 92 -3.89 -17.80 -20.14
CA GLN A 92 -4.60 -19.03 -20.51
C GLN A 92 -6.10 -18.81 -20.73
N ARG A 93 -6.74 -17.97 -19.91
CA ARG A 93 -8.16 -17.61 -20.08
C ARG A 93 -8.38 -16.71 -21.29
N ALA A 94 -7.49 -15.76 -21.54
CA ALA A 94 -7.54 -14.90 -22.72
C ALA A 94 -7.38 -15.70 -24.02
N LYS A 95 -6.51 -16.72 -24.04
CA LYS A 95 -6.33 -17.64 -25.19
C LYS A 95 -7.57 -18.47 -25.54
N GLN A 96 -8.51 -18.65 -24.61
CA GLN A 96 -9.80 -19.29 -24.90
C GLN A 96 -10.77 -18.36 -25.65
N TYR A 97 -10.47 -17.06 -25.72
CA TYR A 97 -11.20 -16.04 -26.47
C TYR A 97 -10.42 -15.69 -27.73
N THR A 98 -10.58 -16.52 -28.75
CA THR A 98 -10.19 -16.17 -30.13
C THR A 98 -10.83 -14.83 -30.53
N GLU A 99 -10.01 -13.95 -31.12
CA GLU A 99 -10.28 -12.64 -31.75
C GLU A 99 -10.12 -11.35 -30.93
N LEU A 100 -9.62 -11.38 -29.68
CA LEU A 100 -9.06 -10.16 -29.08
C LEU A 100 -7.55 -10.30 -29.03
N ASP A 101 -6.88 -9.46 -29.82
CA ASP A 101 -5.43 -9.25 -29.84
C ASP A 101 -4.99 -8.71 -28.46
N PHE A 102 -4.97 -9.60 -27.46
CA PHE A 102 -4.27 -9.36 -26.21
C PHE A 102 -2.78 -9.45 -26.53
N ASP A 103 -2.25 -8.35 -27.09
CA ASP A 103 -0.83 -8.23 -27.37
C ASP A 103 -0.08 -8.55 -26.07
N ASP A 104 0.75 -9.59 -26.10
CA ASP A 104 1.59 -9.99 -24.96
C ASP A 104 2.35 -8.77 -24.43
N LYS A 105 2.61 -7.77 -25.27
CA LYS A 105 3.14 -6.46 -24.90
C LYS A 105 2.26 -5.67 -23.92
N TYR A 106 0.93 -5.67 -24.03
CA TYR A 106 0.04 -4.95 -23.11
C TYR A 106 0.01 -5.59 -21.71
N ILE A 107 -0.11 -6.92 -21.65
CA ILE A 107 -0.06 -7.67 -20.39
C ILE A 107 1.34 -7.57 -19.80
N ASN A 108 2.39 -7.66 -20.63
CA ASN A 108 3.75 -7.40 -20.21
C ASN A 108 3.99 -5.95 -19.81
N ASP A 109 3.39 -4.93 -20.40
CA ASP A 109 3.59 -3.52 -19.99
C ASP A 109 2.85 -3.23 -18.69
N LYS A 110 1.65 -3.78 -18.48
CA LYS A 110 0.91 -3.72 -17.20
C LYS A 110 1.52 -4.58 -16.10
N LEU A 111 2.34 -5.57 -16.44
CA LEU A 111 3.08 -6.40 -15.48
C LEU A 111 4.55 -6.03 -15.35
N ARG A 112 5.20 -5.42 -16.35
CA ARG A 112 6.55 -4.81 -16.34
C ARG A 112 6.52 -3.41 -15.76
N THR A 113 5.35 -2.77 -15.69
CA THR A 113 5.09 -1.66 -14.75
C THR A 113 5.21 -2.06 -13.29
N THR A 114 5.59 -3.30 -12.97
CA THR A 114 6.25 -3.65 -11.69
C THR A 114 7.58 -2.93 -11.48
N HIS A 115 8.15 -2.29 -12.51
CA HIS A 115 9.27 -1.35 -12.41
C HIS A 115 8.98 0.05 -12.98
N ILE A 116 7.72 0.42 -13.20
CA ILE A 116 7.41 1.84 -13.34
C ILE A 116 7.15 2.38 -11.95
N GLU A 117 8.08 3.22 -11.52
CA GLU A 117 7.83 4.43 -10.73
C GLU A 117 6.49 5.03 -11.16
N HIS A 118 5.39 4.49 -10.65
CA HIS A 118 4.28 5.37 -10.39
C HIS A 118 4.84 6.32 -9.34
N GLU A 119 5.00 7.59 -9.70
CA GLU A 119 4.85 8.68 -8.75
C GLU A 119 3.64 8.31 -7.90
N SER A 120 3.93 7.73 -6.74
CA SER A 120 2.95 7.38 -5.74
C SER A 120 2.36 8.71 -5.38
N LYS A 121 1.14 9.01 -5.83
CA LYS A 121 0.48 10.26 -5.44
C LYS A 121 0.55 10.34 -3.92
N THR A 122 1.40 11.23 -3.43
CA THR A 122 1.65 11.42 -2.01
C THR A 122 0.32 11.65 -1.33
N THR A 123 0.05 10.89 -0.28
CA THR A 123 -1.16 11.10 0.51
C THR A 123 -1.01 12.34 1.39
N ALA A 124 -2.12 12.95 1.79
CA ALA A 124 -2.06 14.10 2.69
C ALA A 124 -1.40 13.77 4.03
N LYS A 125 -1.55 12.52 4.50
CA LYS A 125 -0.88 12.02 5.72
C LYS A 125 0.64 11.90 5.54
N GLU A 126 1.10 11.39 4.41
CA GLU A 126 2.54 11.31 4.12
C GLU A 126 3.16 12.70 3.97
N ALA A 127 2.49 13.61 3.25
CA ALA A 127 2.94 14.99 3.12
C ALA A 127 2.93 15.73 4.47
N ALA A 128 1.94 15.48 5.32
CA ALA A 128 1.84 16.04 6.66
C ALA A 128 2.94 15.49 7.56
N LEU A 129 3.22 14.19 7.51
CA LEU A 129 4.29 13.55 8.27
C LEU A 129 5.66 14.13 7.91
N ALA A 130 5.94 14.29 6.60
CA ALA A 130 7.19 14.92 6.14
C ALA A 130 7.33 16.35 6.70
N TYR A 131 6.26 17.14 6.62
CA TYR A 131 6.23 18.50 7.16
C TYR A 131 6.47 18.55 8.68
N ILE A 132 5.85 17.65 9.45
CA ILE A 132 6.03 17.58 10.90
C ILE A 132 7.47 17.21 11.25
N LEU A 133 8.04 16.22 10.57
CA LEU A 133 9.42 15.81 10.80
C LEU A 133 10.42 16.93 10.43
N ASP A 134 10.17 17.69 9.36
CA ASP A 134 10.99 18.87 9.00
C ASP A 134 10.93 19.98 10.05
N LEU A 135 9.79 20.17 10.74
CA LEU A 135 9.70 21.06 11.88
C LEU A 135 10.57 20.55 13.03
N TYR A 136 10.50 19.26 13.34
CA TYR A 136 11.21 18.66 14.47
C TYR A 136 12.73 18.69 14.26
N VAL A 137 13.19 18.44 13.03
CA VAL A 137 14.60 18.60 12.63
C VAL A 137 15.10 20.03 12.84
N ARG A 138 14.22 21.02 12.71
CA ARG A 138 14.50 22.44 12.97
C ARG A 138 14.24 22.87 14.41
N SER A 139 13.85 21.95 15.29
CA SER A 139 13.40 22.25 16.65
C SER A 139 12.22 23.22 16.71
N GLU A 140 11.39 23.21 15.67
CA GLU A 140 10.16 24.00 15.56
C GLU A 140 8.94 23.17 15.98
N ARG A 141 7.89 23.85 16.41
CA ARG A 141 6.61 23.23 16.77
C ARG A 141 5.64 23.27 15.60
N ILE A 142 4.74 22.30 15.57
CA ILE A 142 3.59 22.36 14.67
C ILE A 142 2.79 23.61 15.01
N PRO A 143 2.41 24.45 14.04
CA PRO A 143 1.57 25.60 14.30
C PRO A 143 0.13 25.12 14.52
N ILE A 144 -0.14 24.39 15.61
CA ILE A 144 -1.49 24.08 16.10
C ILE A 144 -1.62 24.83 17.44
N ASN A 145 -2.58 25.75 17.51
CA ASN A 145 -2.87 26.45 18.76
C ASN A 145 -3.90 25.62 19.55
N GLU A 146 -3.94 25.80 20.86
CA GLU A 146 -4.95 25.20 21.75
C GLU A 146 -6.39 25.63 21.39
N ILE A 147 -6.56 26.77 20.69
CA ILE A 147 -7.85 27.30 20.25
C ILE A 147 -8.13 26.88 18.80
N GLU A 148 -9.23 26.16 18.60
CA GLU A 148 -9.67 25.65 17.30
C GLU A 148 -10.07 26.78 16.34
N GLY A 149 -9.58 26.74 15.09
CA GLY A 149 -10.02 27.62 13.99
C GLY A 149 -9.22 28.91 13.74
N GLY A 150 -8.10 29.14 14.44
CA GLY A 150 -7.28 30.36 14.29
C GLY A 150 -6.36 30.44 13.05
N TYR A 151 -5.47 31.45 13.04
CA TYR A 151 -4.43 31.77 12.02
C TYR A 151 -3.69 30.53 11.45
N ASN A 152 -3.53 29.52 12.30
CA ASN A 152 -2.90 28.24 12.04
C ASN A 152 -3.63 27.36 11.01
N LYS A 153 -4.98 27.37 10.99
CA LYS A 153 -5.75 26.66 9.95
C LYS A 153 -5.47 27.27 8.58
N LYS A 154 -5.37 28.61 8.50
CA LYS A 154 -5.09 29.33 7.25
C LYS A 154 -3.70 29.00 6.71
N ILE A 155 -2.67 29.00 7.56
CA ILE A 155 -1.30 28.62 7.17
C ILE A 155 -1.25 27.18 6.66
N LEU A 156 -1.77 26.21 7.43
CA LEU A 156 -1.74 24.81 7.03
C LEU A 156 -2.59 24.55 5.78
N THR A 157 -3.65 25.32 5.57
CA THR A 157 -4.44 25.29 4.33
C THR A 157 -3.62 25.79 3.13
N GLU A 158 -2.86 26.88 3.30
CA GLU A 158 -1.99 27.43 2.25
C GLU A 158 -0.84 26.47 1.91
N ILE A 159 -0.18 25.90 2.92
CA ILE A 159 0.84 24.84 2.74
C ILE A 159 0.23 23.64 2.02
N GLY A 160 -0.98 23.21 2.42
CA GLY A 160 -1.70 22.13 1.77
C GLY A 160 -1.95 22.38 0.29
N LYS A 161 -2.35 23.60 -0.09
CA LYS A 161 -2.54 24.00 -1.49
C LYS A 161 -1.23 23.94 -2.28
N ILE A 162 -0.13 24.43 -1.71
CA ILE A 162 1.21 24.36 -2.34
C ILE A 162 1.60 22.91 -2.58
N LYS A 163 1.30 22.01 -1.62
CA LYS A 163 1.54 20.57 -1.73
C LYS A 163 0.48 19.82 -2.57
N GLY A 164 -0.44 20.53 -3.24
CA GLY A 164 -1.42 19.94 -4.17
C GLY A 164 -2.67 19.33 -3.52
N PHE A 165 -2.93 19.61 -2.25
CA PHE A 165 -4.11 19.12 -1.52
C PHE A 165 -5.22 20.16 -1.44
N SER A 166 -6.47 19.71 -1.37
CA SER A 166 -7.62 20.59 -1.09
C SER A 166 -7.49 21.22 0.31
N SER A 167 -8.09 22.41 0.47
CA SER A 167 -7.83 23.34 1.58
C SER A 167 -7.84 22.72 2.97
N ASP A 168 -8.79 21.83 3.26
CA ASP A 168 -8.94 21.23 4.59
C ASP A 168 -8.17 19.91 4.78
N THR A 169 -7.76 19.25 3.69
CA THR A 169 -7.27 17.86 3.75
C THR A 169 -5.91 17.77 4.42
N PHE A 170 -5.00 18.66 4.08
CA PHE A 170 -3.66 18.72 4.69
C PHE A 170 -3.75 19.14 6.17
N TYR A 171 -4.55 20.17 6.48
CA TYR A 171 -4.80 20.60 7.85
C TYR A 171 -5.31 19.47 8.75
N ARG A 172 -6.32 18.72 8.27
CA ARG A 172 -6.86 17.56 9.00
C ARG A 172 -5.82 16.45 9.18
N ALA A 173 -4.97 16.21 8.18
CA ALA A 173 -3.91 15.22 8.28
C ALA A 173 -2.84 15.60 9.33
N VAL A 174 -2.42 16.86 9.37
CA VAL A 174 -1.47 17.35 10.39
C VAL A 174 -2.07 17.23 11.80
N LYS A 175 -3.33 17.65 11.99
CA LYS A 175 -4.04 17.52 13.28
C LYS A 175 -4.19 16.05 13.71
N ASP A 176 -4.56 15.17 12.78
CA ASP A 176 -4.70 13.74 13.04
C ASP A 176 -3.39 13.11 13.50
N ILE A 177 -2.27 13.43 12.82
CA ILE A 177 -0.95 12.91 13.21
C ILE A 177 -0.54 13.42 14.59
N ASP A 178 -0.67 14.72 14.84
CA ASP A 178 -0.30 15.34 16.13
C ASP A 178 -1.12 14.81 17.32
N THR A 179 -2.41 14.50 17.09
CA THR A 179 -3.30 14.07 18.18
C THR A 179 -3.25 12.56 18.44
N ASN A 180 -3.12 11.74 17.38
CA ASN A 180 -3.40 10.30 17.46
C ASN A 180 -2.16 9.40 17.33
N PHE A 181 -0.98 9.95 17.06
CA PHE A 181 0.22 9.16 16.80
C PHE A 181 1.45 9.74 17.51
N ASP A 182 2.32 8.87 18.03
CA ASP A 182 3.66 9.29 18.47
C ASP A 182 4.66 9.10 17.32
N ILE A 183 5.11 10.21 16.74
CA ILE A 183 6.07 10.17 15.63
C ILE A 183 7.48 9.69 16.03
N ASN A 184 7.75 9.50 17.33
CA ASN A 184 8.96 8.85 17.83
C ASN A 184 8.81 7.33 17.96
N VAL A 185 7.66 6.76 17.59
CA VAL A 185 7.39 5.32 17.69
C VAL A 185 7.24 4.73 16.29
N LEU A 186 8.09 3.75 15.97
CA LEU A 186 8.12 3.12 14.63
C LEU A 186 6.79 2.46 14.24
N SER A 187 6.07 1.84 15.18
CA SER A 187 4.76 1.24 14.88
C SER A 187 3.74 2.30 14.45
N ASP A 188 3.77 3.48 15.05
CA ASP A 188 2.85 4.57 14.73
C ASP A 188 3.17 5.19 13.38
N LEU A 189 4.46 5.36 13.05
CA LEU A 189 4.88 5.77 11.71
C LEU A 189 4.41 4.79 10.63
N ASN A 190 4.53 3.48 10.89
CA ASN A 190 4.04 2.43 9.98
C ASN A 190 2.50 2.42 9.88
N ASN A 191 1.78 2.82 10.94
CA ASN A 191 0.33 2.98 10.93
C ASN A 191 -0.12 4.22 10.13
N ILE A 192 0.70 5.29 10.10
CA ILE A 192 0.46 6.48 9.27
C ILE A 192 0.68 6.15 7.79
N SER A 193 1.83 5.57 7.46
CA SER A 193 2.13 5.03 6.13
C SER A 193 3.22 3.97 6.23
N PHE A 194 2.99 2.79 5.65
CA PHE A 194 4.00 1.73 5.58
C PHE A 194 5.23 2.11 4.73
N ARG A 195 5.12 3.15 3.89
CA ARG A 195 6.22 3.67 3.06
C ARG A 195 6.78 5.00 3.59
N TRP A 196 6.45 5.36 4.83
CA TRP A 196 6.75 6.68 5.37
C TRP A 196 8.22 7.06 5.18
N GLU A 197 9.17 6.17 5.47
CA GLU A 197 10.61 6.46 5.38
C GLU A 197 10.99 6.99 3.99
N LYS A 198 10.66 6.25 2.93
CA LYS A 198 10.95 6.66 1.55
C LYS A 198 10.27 7.99 1.23
N VAL A 199 9.01 8.14 1.60
CA VAL A 199 8.20 9.31 1.22
C VAL A 199 8.63 10.56 1.98
N VAL A 200 8.93 10.47 3.28
CA VAL A 200 9.40 11.64 4.05
C VAL A 200 10.78 12.07 3.59
N MET A 201 11.65 11.14 3.19
CA MET A 201 12.96 11.47 2.61
C MET A 201 12.85 12.16 1.24
N GLU A 202 11.89 11.77 0.41
CA GLU A 202 11.63 12.41 -0.89
C GLU A 202 10.99 13.80 -0.76
N LEU A 203 10.18 14.02 0.28
CA LEU A 203 9.40 15.27 0.46
C LEU A 203 10.04 16.28 1.42
N SER A 204 11.05 15.86 2.19
CA SER A 204 11.72 16.70 3.17
C SER A 204 12.49 17.83 2.49
N GLU A 205 12.40 19.03 3.07
CA GLU A 205 13.24 20.16 2.69
C GLU A 205 14.69 20.01 3.22
N TYR A 206 14.91 19.09 4.18
CA TYR A 206 16.19 18.87 4.87
C TYR A 206 16.57 17.39 4.97
N PRO A 207 16.65 16.64 3.85
CA PRO A 207 16.74 15.18 3.87
C PRO A 207 17.95 14.64 4.66
N ASN A 208 19.10 15.30 4.59
CA ASN A 208 20.31 14.88 5.33
C ASN A 208 20.11 14.99 6.85
N LYS A 209 19.59 16.13 7.32
CA LYS A 209 19.31 16.36 8.74
C LYS A 209 18.18 15.48 9.25
N LEU A 210 17.17 15.24 8.40
CA LEU A 210 16.09 14.31 8.69
C LEU A 210 16.62 12.89 8.87
N LYS A 211 17.49 12.42 7.98
CA LYS A 211 18.11 11.10 8.11
C LYS A 211 18.87 10.95 9.43
N GLU A 212 19.68 11.95 9.79
CA GLU A 212 20.41 11.96 11.08
C GLU A 212 19.45 11.91 12.27
N TYR A 213 18.38 12.71 12.23
CA TYR A 213 17.33 12.72 13.25
C TYR A 213 16.68 11.35 13.40
N LEU A 214 16.27 10.71 12.31
CA LEU A 214 15.61 9.40 12.31
C LEU A 214 16.54 8.29 12.84
N ILE A 215 17.82 8.31 12.47
CA ILE A 215 18.84 7.40 13.00
C ILE A 215 19.02 7.61 14.51
N HIS A 216 19.17 8.86 14.95
CA HIS A 216 19.32 9.20 16.37
C HIS A 216 18.11 8.75 17.20
N LYS A 217 16.91 8.84 16.62
CA LYS A 217 15.66 8.36 17.21
C LYS A 217 15.45 6.85 17.09
N GLN A 218 16.38 6.12 16.49
CA GLN A 218 16.30 4.67 16.26
C GLN A 218 15.06 4.26 15.42
N LEU A 219 14.56 5.16 14.58
CA LEU A 219 13.42 4.93 13.71
C LEU A 219 13.82 4.26 12.41
N ILE A 220 15.08 4.43 12.00
CA ILE A 220 15.70 3.78 10.84
C ILE A 220 17.10 3.29 11.19
N GLN A 221 17.62 2.33 10.42
CA GLN A 221 18.99 1.83 10.58
C GLN A 221 20.00 2.77 9.91
N ARG A 222 21.27 2.72 10.37
CA ARG A 222 22.38 3.50 9.80
C ARG A 222 22.71 3.08 8.37
#